data_AF-A0A1B8U495-F1
#
_entry.id   AF-A0A1B8U495-F1
#
_cell.length_a   1.000
_cell.length_b   1.000
_cell.length_c   1.000
_cell.angle_alpha   90.00
_cell.angle_beta   90.00
_cell.angle_gamma   90.00
#
_symmetry.space_group_name_H-M   'P 1'
#
loop_
_entity.id
_entity.type
_entity.pdbx_description
1 polymer ?
#
loop_
_entity_poly.entity_id
_entity_poly.type
_entity_poly.pdbx_seq_one_letter_code
_entity_poly.pdbx_strand_id
1 'polypeptide(L)'
;MILSNQKADSIGAISSTLCLIHCVATPFIFLAQSSLFNFGNEAPFWWKFFDYFFLVVSFIAVYRSTQTTSKNWIKPALWLSWFILFIVIINEKLEIFPIPESFIYLPTISLIALHLYNRKYCQCNTDKCCTHEG
;
A
#
# COMPACT_ATOMS: atom_id res chain seq x y z
N MET A 1 -18.41 13.32 -8.59
CA MET A 1 -17.08 13.99 -8.69
C MET A 1 -16.01 12.99 -8.27
N ILE A 2 -15.72 12.04 -9.15
CA ILE A 2 -14.93 10.84 -8.87
C ILE A 2 -13.46 11.20 -9.13
N LEU A 3 -12.60 10.99 -8.14
CA LEU A 3 -11.18 11.33 -8.13
C LEU A 3 -10.50 11.12 -9.50
N SER A 4 -9.92 12.19 -10.06
CA SER A 4 -9.04 12.16 -11.24
C SER A 4 -7.92 11.11 -11.07
N ASN A 5 -7.49 10.46 -12.16
CA ASN A 5 -6.48 9.40 -12.19
C ASN A 5 -5.21 9.73 -11.42
N GLN A 6 -4.73 10.97 -11.52
CA GLN A 6 -3.54 11.42 -10.79
C GLN A 6 -3.75 11.39 -9.27
N LYS A 7 -4.99 11.57 -8.81
CA LYS A 7 -5.34 11.50 -7.39
C LYS A 7 -5.39 10.06 -6.89
N ALA A 8 -5.90 9.12 -7.68
CA ALA A 8 -5.93 7.71 -7.30
C ALA A 8 -4.51 7.12 -7.16
N ASP A 9 -3.63 7.35 -8.13
CA ASP A 9 -2.24 6.88 -8.06
C ASP A 9 -1.44 7.60 -6.95
N SER A 10 -1.72 8.89 -6.71
CA SER A 10 -1.07 9.60 -5.60
C SER A 10 -1.54 9.10 -4.23
N ILE A 11 -2.83 8.80 -4.06
CA ILE A 11 -3.35 8.20 -2.83
C ILE A 11 -2.79 6.80 -2.64
N GLY A 12 -2.71 5.99 -3.70
CA GLY A 12 -2.05 4.68 -3.66
C GLY A 12 -0.59 4.78 -3.20
N ALA A 13 0.19 5.66 -3.84
CA ALA A 13 1.59 5.89 -3.46
C ALA A 13 1.75 6.40 -2.02
N ILE A 14 0.91 7.35 -1.59
CA ILE A 14 0.93 7.89 -0.22
C ILE A 14 0.55 6.79 0.79
N SER A 15 -0.51 6.03 0.51
CA SER A 15 -0.97 4.94 1.39
C SER A 15 0.09 3.86 1.53
N SER A 16 0.73 3.45 0.44
CA SER A 16 1.82 2.46 0.47
C SER A 16 3.07 3.01 1.17
N THR A 17 3.37 4.31 1.04
CA THR A 17 4.48 4.96 1.75
C THR A 17 4.21 5.05 3.25
N LEU A 18 2.99 5.42 3.64
CA LEU A 18 2.56 5.47 5.05
C LEU A 18 2.59 4.08 5.68
N CYS A 19 2.14 3.05 4.95
CA CYS A 19 2.27 1.66 5.37
C CYS A 19 3.75 1.29 5.60
N LEU A 20 4.65 1.63 4.67
CA LEU A 20 6.08 1.36 4.84
C LEU A 20 6.67 2.09 6.06
N ILE A 21 6.37 3.37 6.23
CA ILE A 21 6.82 4.15 7.39
C ILE A 21 6.28 3.55 8.69
N HIS A 22 5.01 3.17 8.70
CA HIS A 22 4.38 2.51 9.85
C HIS A 22 5.10 1.21 10.20
N CYS A 23 5.33 0.33 9.23
CA CYS A 23 6.01 -0.95 9.44
C CYS A 23 7.46 -0.76 9.94
N VAL A 24 8.19 0.24 9.42
CA VAL A 24 9.55 0.55 9.92
C VAL A 24 9.50 1.12 11.34
N ALA A 25 8.55 2.00 11.65
CA ALA A 25 8.50 2.70 12.93
C ALA A 25 7.97 1.82 14.08
N THR A 26 7.08 0.88 13.79
CA THR A 26 6.48 -0.07 14.76
C THR A 26 7.50 -0.70 15.71
N PRO A 27 8.56 -1.41 15.26
CA PRO A 27 9.52 -2.02 16.18
C PRO A 27 10.24 -0.99 17.08
N PHE A 28 10.57 0.20 16.58
CA PHE A 28 11.24 1.24 17.39
C PHE A 28 10.31 1.83 18.46
N ILE A 29 9.03 2.06 18.13
CA ILE A 29 8.04 2.60 19.07
C ILE A 29 7.77 1.61 20.20
N PHE A 30 7.65 0.32 19.88
CA PHE A 30 7.41 -0.72 20.88
C PHE A 30 8.64 -1.03 21.73
N LEU A 31 9.85 -0.94 21.17
CA LEU A 31 11.09 -0.98 21.97
C LEU A 31 11.19 0.21 22.95
N ALA A 32 10.78 1.41 22.53
CA ALA A 32 10.77 2.58 23.42
C ALA A 32 9.69 2.44 24.52
N GLN A 33 8.50 1.94 24.20
CA GLN A 33 7.43 1.74 25.18
C GLN A 33 7.77 0.69 26.23
N SER A 34 8.37 -0.45 25.86
CA SER A 34 8.78 -1.47 26.84
C SER A 34 9.86 -0.97 27.81
N SER A 35 10.69 -0.01 27.38
CA SER A 35 11.69 0.62 28.24
C SER A 35 11.13 1.67 29.21
N LEU A 36 9.97 2.28 28.89
CA LEU A 36 9.38 3.38 29.64
C LEU A 36 8.19 2.95 30.51
N PHE A 37 7.46 1.92 30.10
CA PHE A 37 6.26 1.44 30.78
C PHE A 37 6.36 -0.08 30.94
N ASN A 38 6.19 -0.60 32.17
CA ASN A 38 6.06 -2.04 32.45
C ASN A 38 4.72 -2.61 31.95
N PHE A 39 4.20 -2.11 30.84
CA PHE A 39 3.02 -2.65 30.16
C PHE A 39 3.51 -3.74 29.21
N GLY A 40 2.81 -4.87 29.16
CA GLY A 40 3.22 -6.03 28.35
C GLY A 40 3.52 -5.68 26.89
N ASN A 41 4.35 -6.50 26.24
CA ASN A 41 4.90 -6.31 24.88
C ASN A 41 3.84 -6.39 23.75
N GLU A 42 2.61 -5.97 23.99
CA GLU A 42 1.49 -6.09 23.07
C GLU A 42 1.13 -4.74 22.48
N ALA A 43 1.16 -4.64 21.15
CA ALA A 43 0.79 -3.42 20.45
C ALA A 43 -0.66 -3.01 20.75
N PRO A 44 -0.94 -1.72 21.08
CA PRO A 44 -2.28 -1.21 21.29
C PRO A 44 -3.21 -1.51 20.12
N PHE A 45 -4.47 -1.81 20.42
CA PHE A 45 -5.48 -2.14 19.41
C PHE A 45 -5.59 -1.09 18.28
N TRP A 46 -5.49 0.20 18.62
CA TRP A 46 -5.51 1.29 17.64
C TRP A 46 -4.32 1.28 16.68
N TRP A 47 -3.16 0.76 17.11
CA TRP A 47 -1.99 0.65 16.25
C TRP A 47 -2.19 -0.41 15.17
N LYS A 48 -2.77 -1.57 15.54
CA LYS A 48 -3.13 -2.65 14.61
C LYS A 48 -4.20 -2.23 13.60
N PHE A 49 -5.07 -1.28 13.95
CA PHE A 49 -6.09 -0.76 13.04
C PHE A 49 -5.50 -0.06 11.80
N PHE A 50 -4.34 0.58 11.94
CA PHE A 50 -3.70 1.30 10.83
C PHE A 50 -3.28 0.36 9.68
N ASP A 51 -2.85 -0.87 9.99
CA ASP A 51 -2.49 -1.86 8.97
C ASP A 51 -3.68 -2.18 8.05
N TYR A 52 -4.84 -2.46 8.64
CA TYR A 52 -6.06 -2.74 7.89
C TYR A 52 -6.55 -1.50 7.13
N PHE A 53 -6.45 -0.32 7.74
CA PHE A 53 -6.83 0.93 7.09
C PHE A 53 -5.99 1.18 5.83
N PHE A 54 -4.66 1.07 5.91
CA PHE A 54 -3.79 1.25 4.76
C PHE A 54 -4.01 0.18 3.68
N LEU A 55 -4.29 -1.06 4.08
CA LEU A 55 -4.58 -2.15 3.14
C LEU A 55 -5.86 -1.89 2.33
N VAL A 56 -6.94 -1.42 2.98
CA VAL A 56 -8.20 -1.06 2.31
C VAL A 56 -8.02 0.15 1.39
N VAL A 57 -7.33 1.20 1.84
CA VAL A 57 -7.05 2.37 1.00
C VAL A 57 -6.21 1.99 -0.22
N SER A 58 -5.19 1.15 -0.03
CA SER A 58 -4.36 0.62 -1.12
C SER A 58 -5.18 -0.20 -2.12
N PHE A 59 -6.11 -1.03 -1.64
CA PHE A 59 -7.01 -1.80 -2.51
C PHE A 59 -7.84 -0.90 -3.43
N ILE A 60 -8.45 0.15 -2.87
CA ILE A 60 -9.26 1.10 -3.64
C ILE A 60 -8.39 1.82 -4.68
N ALA A 61 -7.17 2.20 -4.30
CA ALA A 61 -6.23 2.85 -5.21
C ALA A 61 -5.82 1.93 -6.37
N VAL A 62 -5.50 0.65 -6.09
CA VAL A 62 -5.19 -0.36 -7.11
C VAL A 62 -6.39 -0.62 -8.01
N TYR A 63 -7.59 -0.80 -7.46
CA TYR A 63 -8.81 -1.01 -8.24
C TYR A 63 -9.09 0.14 -9.20
N ARG A 64 -8.85 1.39 -8.77
CA ARG A 64 -9.00 2.57 -9.64
C ARG A 64 -7.88 2.65 -10.69
N SER A 65 -6.64 2.44 -10.29
CA SER A 65 -5.46 2.50 -11.17
C SER A 65 -5.53 1.44 -12.28
N THR A 66 -6.05 0.27 -11.98
CA THR A 66 -6.18 -0.84 -12.94
C THR A 66 -7.30 -0.66 -13.97
N GLN A 67 -8.34 0.10 -13.65
CA GLN A 67 -9.39 0.46 -14.62
C GLN A 67 -8.92 1.49 -15.64
N THR A 68 -7.99 2.36 -15.27
CA THR A 68 -7.64 3.54 -16.06
C THR A 68 -6.26 3.46 -16.70
N THR A 69 -5.43 2.49 -16.31
CA THR A 69 -4.15 2.22 -16.95
C THR A 69 -4.33 1.67 -18.38
N SER A 70 -3.58 2.23 -19.33
CA SER A 70 -3.55 1.78 -20.73
C SER A 70 -2.58 0.62 -20.95
N LYS A 71 -1.68 0.35 -20.00
CA LYS A 71 -0.64 -0.69 -20.12
C LYS A 71 -1.13 -1.99 -19.51
N ASN A 72 -1.31 -3.01 -20.36
CA ASN A 72 -1.79 -4.33 -19.95
C ASN A 72 -0.87 -5.05 -18.94
N TRP A 73 0.42 -4.69 -18.84
CA TRP A 73 1.35 -5.29 -17.87
C TRP A 73 1.29 -4.64 -16.47
N ILE A 74 0.84 -3.38 -16.36
CA ILE A 74 0.75 -2.70 -15.06
C ILE A 74 -0.41 -3.27 -14.23
N LYS A 75 -1.51 -3.67 -14.89
CA LYS A 75 -2.69 -4.25 -14.22
C LYS A 75 -2.34 -5.47 -13.36
N PRO A 76 -1.74 -6.54 -13.91
CA PRO A 76 -1.37 -7.70 -13.11
C PRO A 76 -0.27 -7.37 -12.09
N ALA A 77 0.67 -6.47 -12.40
CA ALA A 77 1.74 -6.11 -11.47
C ALA A 77 1.22 -5.41 -10.20
N LEU A 78 0.26 -4.48 -10.34
CA LEU A 78 -0.39 -3.80 -9.20
C LEU A 78 -1.18 -4.80 -8.34
N TRP A 79 -1.99 -5.65 -8.95
CA TRP A 79 -2.77 -6.66 -8.23
C TRP A 79 -1.89 -7.70 -7.55
N LEU A 80 -0.84 -8.18 -8.22
CA LEU A 80 0.10 -9.13 -7.63
C LEU A 80 0.80 -8.52 -6.41
N SER A 81 1.30 -7.28 -6.54
CA SER A 81 1.98 -6.59 -5.43
C SER A 81 1.03 -6.37 -4.25
N TRP A 82 -0.23 -6.01 -4.52
CA TRP A 82 -1.25 -5.87 -3.47
C TRP A 82 -1.61 -7.21 -2.82
N PHE A 83 -1.72 -8.29 -3.59
CA PHE A 83 -2.01 -9.62 -3.05
C PHE A 83 -0.89 -10.14 -2.15
N ILE A 84 0.37 -9.90 -2.54
CA ILE A 84 1.54 -10.20 -1.71
C ILE A 84 1.47 -9.37 -0.41
N LEU A 85 1.17 -8.07 -0.48
CA LEU A 85 1.02 -7.22 0.71
C LEU A 85 -0.07 -7.76 1.64
N PHE A 86 -1.23 -8.13 1.09
CA PHE A 86 -2.35 -8.71 1.83
C PHE A 86 -1.93 -9.98 2.57
N ILE A 87 -1.26 -10.91 1.88
CA ILE A 87 -0.77 -12.15 2.51
C ILE A 87 0.20 -11.87 3.64
N VAL A 88 1.16 -10.95 3.45
CA VAL A 88 2.16 -10.62 4.47
C VAL A 88 1.49 -10.05 5.72
N ILE A 89 0.57 -9.09 5.58
CA ILE A 89 -0.14 -8.48 6.72
C ILE A 89 -1.00 -9.52 7.44
N ILE A 90 -1.74 -10.37 6.72
CA ILE A 90 -2.56 -11.42 7.36
C ILE A 90 -1.68 -12.46 8.07
N ASN A 91 -0.56 -12.85 7.45
CA ASN A 91 0.38 -13.78 8.06
C ASN A 91 0.99 -13.22 9.35
N GLU A 92 1.30 -11.92 9.39
CA GLU A 92 1.79 -11.26 10.59
C GLU A 92 0.75 -11.30 11.73
N LYS A 93 -0.54 -11.12 11.43
CA LYS A 93 -1.60 -11.11 12.46
C LYS A 93 -2.02 -12.50 12.93
N LEU A 94 -1.91 -13.51 12.08
CA LEU A 94 -2.29 -14.89 12.40
C LEU A 94 -1.10 -15.76 12.79
N GLU A 95 0.13 -15.26 12.65
CA GLU A 95 1.40 -15.97 12.93
C GLU A 95 1.48 -17.37 12.31
N ILE A 96 0.84 -17.57 11.16
CA ILE A 96 0.71 -18.91 10.53
C ILE A 96 2.07 -19.42 10.07
N PHE A 97 2.89 -18.54 9.50
CA PHE A 97 4.24 -18.84 9.05
C PHE A 97 5.26 -17.88 9.66
N PRO A 98 6.48 -18.33 9.99
CA PRO A 98 7.57 -17.50 10.47
C PRO A 98 8.20 -16.70 9.32
N ILE A 99 7.43 -15.77 8.75
CA ILE A 99 7.89 -14.86 7.71
C ILE A 99 8.47 -13.63 8.39
N PRO A 100 9.70 -13.21 8.06
CA PRO A 100 10.26 -12.00 8.63
C PRO A 100 9.44 -10.78 8.20
N GLU A 101 9.18 -9.87 9.13
CA GLU A 101 8.42 -8.63 8.88
C GLU A 101 9.03 -7.79 7.75
N SER A 102 10.34 -7.89 7.52
CA SER A 102 11.05 -7.23 6.42
C SER A 102 10.53 -7.60 5.03
N PHE A 103 9.80 -8.71 4.90
CA PHE A 103 9.19 -9.11 3.64
C PHE A 103 8.10 -8.14 3.18
N ILE A 104 7.53 -7.32 4.07
CA ILE A 104 6.54 -6.29 3.73
C ILE A 104 7.12 -5.16 2.89
N TYR A 105 8.45 -4.93 2.94
CA TYR A 105 9.11 -3.89 2.16
C TYR A 105 9.04 -4.15 0.65
N LEU A 106 9.12 -5.42 0.24
CA LEU A 106 9.08 -5.79 -1.17
C LEU A 106 7.76 -5.38 -1.85
N PRO A 107 6.57 -5.81 -1.37
CA PRO A 107 5.31 -5.44 -2.00
C PRO A 107 4.98 -3.95 -1.81
N THR A 108 5.33 -3.33 -0.68
CA THR A 108 5.07 -1.90 -0.45
C THR A 108 5.91 -1.01 -1.38
N ILE A 109 7.21 -1.23 -1.51
CA ILE A 109 8.07 -0.50 -2.45
C ILE A 109 7.61 -0.73 -3.90
N SER A 110 7.26 -1.97 -4.24
CA SER A 110 6.75 -2.31 -5.58
C SER A 110 5.46 -1.55 -5.90
N LEU A 111 4.50 -1.48 -4.97
CA LEU A 111 3.27 -0.70 -5.14
C LEU A 111 3.55 0.79 -5.31
N ILE A 112 4.45 1.37 -4.49
CA ILE A 112 4.85 2.78 -4.62
C ILE A 112 5.42 3.03 -6.02
N ALA A 113 6.37 2.20 -6.45
CA ALA A 113 7.01 2.33 -7.76
C ALA A 113 6.00 2.17 -8.90
N LEU A 114 5.09 1.19 -8.82
CA LEU A 114 4.07 0.95 -9.83
C LEU A 114 3.07 2.10 -9.92
N HIS A 115 2.61 2.66 -8.80
CA HIS A 115 1.73 3.84 -8.81
C HIS A 115 2.44 5.08 -9.35
N LEU A 116 3.71 5.31 -8.98
CA LEU A 116 4.50 6.41 -9.54
C LEU A 116 4.76 6.24 -11.04
N TYR A 117 5.02 5.01 -11.48
CA TYR A 117 5.18 4.66 -12.88
C TYR A 117 3.88 4.89 -13.64
N ASN A 118 2.76 4.33 -13.17
CA ASN A 118 1.45 4.53 -13.80
C ASN A 118 1.11 6.02 -13.92
N ARG A 119 1.36 6.80 -12.85
CA ARG A 119 1.17 8.25 -12.84
C ARG A 119 2.04 8.97 -13.87
N LYS A 120 3.31 8.58 -14.05
CA LYS A 120 4.26 9.21 -14.98
C LYS A 120 3.94 8.89 -16.44
N TYR A 121 3.60 7.64 -16.75
CA TYR A 121 3.33 7.19 -18.12
C TYR A 121 1.88 7.43 -18.58
N CYS A 122 0.96 7.77 -17.66
CA CYS A 122 -0.35 8.35 -17.97
C CYS A 122 -0.36 9.89 -18.02
N GLN A 123 0.80 10.57 -18.07
CA GLN A 123 0.85 12.01 -18.33
C GLN A 123 0.58 12.27 -19.81
N CYS A 124 -0.66 12.66 -20.11
CA CYS A 124 -1.05 13.19 -21.40
C CYS A 124 -0.27 14.48 -21.70
N ASN A 125 0.55 14.47 -22.76
CA ASN A 125 1.25 15.64 -23.28
C ASN A 125 0.41 16.47 -24.28
N THR A 126 -0.87 16.17 -24.46
CA THR A 126 -1.79 16.96 -25.30
C THR A 126 -3.23 16.63 -24.90
N ASP A 127 -4.06 17.67 -24.78
CA ASP A 127 -5.43 17.82 -24.25
C ASP A 127 -6.54 16.75 -24.53
N LYS A 128 -6.25 15.47 -24.82
CA LYS A 128 -7.30 14.51 -25.27
C LYS A 128 -7.29 13.09 -24.72
N CYS A 129 -6.54 12.75 -23.67
CA CYS A 129 -6.50 11.35 -23.21
C CYS A 129 -7.01 11.19 -21.76
N CYS A 130 -8.29 10.82 -21.63
CA CYS A 130 -8.88 9.87 -20.67
C CYS A 130 -10.40 9.77 -20.87
N THR A 131 -10.88 9.87 -22.11
CA THR A 131 -12.26 9.50 -22.48
C THR A 131 -12.18 8.33 -23.44
N HIS A 132 -12.16 7.12 -22.89
CA HIS A 132 -12.70 5.99 -23.62
C HIS A 132 -13.93 5.54 -22.84
N GLU A 133 -15.07 6.08 -23.30
CA GLU A 133 -16.35 5.42 -23.20
C GLU A 133 -16.24 4.07 -23.90
N GLY A 134 -16.76 3.05 -23.23
CA GLY A 134 -17.12 1.75 -23.75
C GLY A 134 -18.23 1.22 -22.86
#